data_AF-A0A9E1ZER9-F1
#
_entry.id   AF-A0A9E1ZER9-F1
#
_cell.length_a   1.000
_cell.length_b   1.000
_cell.length_c   1.000
_cell.angle_alpha   90.00
_cell.angle_beta   90.00
_cell.angle_gamma   90.00
#
_symmetry.space_group_name_H-M   'P 1'
#
loop_
_entity.id
_entity.type
_entity.pdbx_description
1 polymer ?
#
loop_
_entity_poly.entity_id
_entity_poly.type
_entity_poly.pdbx_seq_one_letter_code
_entity_poly.pdbx_strand_id
1 'polypeptide(L)'
;NELLKVHVSYGPLVQKLLKKFNKGTRRSWAVKGLVHITGGGFVDNIPRVLPDDCNAIIMRGTWDVLPIYELLQARGKVSEAEMHQVFNMGIGMVVIVREDQSAGVLRSIRAQKMKAWEIGFIDSGDRKVQLA
;
A
#
# COMPACT_ATOMS: atom_id res chain seq x y z
N ASN A 1 12.88 19.84 5.05
CA ASN A 1 13.86 18.96 4.38
C ASN A 1 13.20 17.59 4.19
N GLU A 2 12.49 17.41 3.08
CA GLU A 2 11.70 16.18 2.82
C GLU A 2 12.59 14.96 2.57
N LEU A 3 13.75 15.13 1.95
CA LEU A 3 14.66 14.05 1.56
C LEU A 3 15.35 13.36 2.74
N LEU A 4 15.53 14.07 3.87
CA LEU A 4 16.12 13.52 5.09
C LEU A 4 15.08 13.05 6.11
N LYS A 5 13.78 13.05 5.75
CA LYS A 5 12.77 12.49 6.65
C LYS A 5 13.05 11.01 6.88
N VAL A 6 13.07 10.63 8.15
CA VAL A 6 13.31 9.24 8.55
C VAL A 6 12.19 8.36 8.04
N HIS A 7 12.56 7.17 7.56
CA HIS A 7 11.61 6.14 7.15
C HIS A 7 10.67 5.77 8.31
N VAL A 8 9.38 5.58 8.00
CA VAL A 8 8.37 5.21 9.00
C VAL A 8 8.48 3.72 9.32
N SER A 9 8.74 3.39 10.58
CA SER A 9 8.71 2.01 11.05
C SER A 9 7.27 1.52 11.25
N TYR A 10 6.84 0.57 10.42
CA TYR A 10 5.49 -0.02 10.45
C TYR A 10 5.38 -1.26 11.36
N GLY A 11 6.47 -1.73 11.96
CA GLY A 11 6.47 -2.96 12.78
C GLY A 11 5.42 -2.97 13.90
N PRO A 12 5.37 -1.94 14.77
CA PRO A 12 4.36 -1.85 15.83
C PRO A 12 2.92 -1.82 15.30
N LEU A 13 2.70 -1.14 14.17
CA LEU A 13 1.39 -1.10 13.51
C LEU A 13 0.95 -2.49 13.07
N VAL A 14 1.82 -3.17 12.34
CA VAL A 14 1.56 -4.51 11.79
C VAL A 14 1.25 -5.49 12.92
N GLN A 15 2.04 -5.52 13.97
CA GLN A 15 1.81 -6.39 15.13
C GLN A 15 0.43 -6.14 15.76
N LYS A 16 0.03 -4.87 15.92
CA LYS A 16 -1.26 -4.51 16.49
C LYS A 16 -2.43 -4.89 15.58
N LEU A 17 -2.28 -4.72 14.27
CA LEU A 17 -3.29 -5.14 13.29
C LEU A 17 -3.47 -6.66 13.32
N LEU A 18 -2.40 -7.43 13.24
CA LEU A 18 -2.45 -8.89 13.24
C LEU A 18 -3.07 -9.42 14.55
N LYS A 19 -2.63 -8.91 15.71
CA LYS A 19 -3.20 -9.29 17.01
C LYS A 19 -4.69 -9.00 17.13
N LYS A 20 -5.17 -7.93 16.48
CA LYS A 20 -6.57 -7.49 16.55
C LYS A 20 -7.46 -8.22 15.54
N PHE A 21 -7.00 -8.36 14.29
CA PHE A 21 -7.83 -8.75 13.15
C PHE A 21 -7.55 -10.16 12.60
N ASN A 22 -6.47 -10.81 13.02
CA ASN A 22 -6.12 -12.17 12.61
C ASN A 22 -6.19 -13.13 13.80
N LYS A 23 -7.33 -13.14 14.48
CA LYS A 23 -7.64 -14.10 15.55
C LYS A 23 -8.35 -15.33 14.96
N GLY A 24 -8.21 -16.47 15.63
CA GLY A 24 -8.83 -17.72 15.18
C GLY A 24 -8.09 -18.33 13.98
N THR A 25 -8.84 -18.87 13.03
CA THR A 25 -8.26 -19.63 11.92
C THR A 25 -7.88 -18.74 10.74
N ARG A 26 -6.95 -19.21 9.89
CA ARG A 26 -6.50 -18.47 8.70
C ARG A 26 -7.64 -18.06 7.76
N ARG A 27 -8.72 -18.85 7.71
CA ARG A 27 -9.91 -18.56 6.92
C ARG A 27 -10.64 -17.30 7.41
N SER A 28 -10.73 -17.12 8.73
CA SER A 28 -11.41 -15.96 9.35
C SER A 28 -10.55 -14.70 9.45
N TRP A 29 -9.24 -14.78 9.22
CA TRP A 29 -8.35 -13.62 9.31
C TRP A 29 -8.74 -12.49 8.36
N ALA A 30 -8.76 -11.25 8.85
CA ALA A 30 -9.09 -10.11 8.01
C ALA A 30 -7.92 -9.65 7.14
N VAL A 31 -6.70 -9.56 7.71
CA VAL A 31 -5.49 -9.19 6.96
C VAL A 31 -5.01 -10.41 6.19
N LYS A 32 -4.99 -10.28 4.86
CA LYS A 32 -4.61 -11.32 3.91
C LYS A 32 -3.20 -11.13 3.36
N GLY A 33 -2.72 -9.89 3.31
CA GLY A 33 -1.39 -9.56 2.81
C GLY A 33 -0.85 -8.26 3.41
N LEU A 34 0.47 -8.16 3.47
CA LEU A 34 1.21 -7.00 3.93
C LEU A 34 2.33 -6.75 2.93
N VAL A 35 2.41 -5.55 2.39
CA VAL A 35 3.39 -5.20 1.35
C VAL A 35 4.11 -3.93 1.77
N HIS A 36 5.41 -4.06 2.02
CA HIS A 36 6.27 -2.91 2.24
C HIS A 36 6.69 -2.33 0.88
N ILE A 37 6.32 -1.07 0.62
CA ILE A 37 6.62 -0.43 -0.65
C ILE A 37 7.98 0.23 -0.55
N THR A 38 8.92 -0.27 -1.35
CA THR A 38 10.31 0.17 -1.38
C THR A 38 10.71 0.48 -2.83
N GLY A 39 11.95 0.19 -3.26
CA GLY A 39 12.30 0.24 -4.68
C GLY A 39 11.39 -0.69 -5.49
N GLY A 40 11.00 -0.28 -6.70
CA GLY A 40 10.06 -1.03 -7.53
C GLY A 40 8.58 -0.67 -7.30
N GLY A 41 8.28 0.25 -6.37
CA GLY A 41 6.96 0.88 -6.25
C GLY A 41 5.84 -0.15 -6.02
N PHE A 42 4.64 0.12 -6.54
CA PHE A 42 3.55 -0.86 -6.44
C PHE A 42 3.77 -2.07 -7.34
N VAL A 43 4.23 -1.83 -8.56
CA VAL A 43 4.32 -2.82 -9.64
C VAL A 43 5.21 -4.00 -9.27
N ASP A 44 6.35 -3.76 -8.62
CA ASP A 44 7.28 -4.85 -8.29
C ASP A 44 7.00 -5.45 -6.91
N ASN A 45 6.39 -4.70 -5.99
CA ASN A 45 6.24 -5.13 -4.59
C ASN A 45 4.92 -5.88 -4.35
N ILE A 46 3.78 -5.42 -4.89
CA ILE A 46 2.46 -6.01 -4.60
C ILE A 46 2.33 -7.45 -5.15
N PRO A 47 2.76 -7.78 -6.39
CA PRO A 47 2.61 -9.14 -6.93
C PRO A 47 3.26 -10.24 -6.09
N ARG A 48 4.25 -9.90 -5.26
CA ARG A 48 4.97 -10.86 -4.39
C ARG A 48 4.09 -11.53 -3.35
N VAL A 49 2.92 -10.93 -3.03
CA VAL A 49 1.96 -11.51 -2.06
C VAL A 49 0.64 -11.92 -2.71
N LEU A 50 0.45 -11.63 -3.99
CA LEU A 50 -0.79 -11.97 -4.69
C LEU A 50 -0.77 -13.45 -5.11
N PRO A 51 -1.91 -14.16 -4.99
CA PRO A 51 -2.13 -15.41 -5.70
C PRO A 51 -1.98 -15.25 -7.21
N ASP A 52 -1.74 -16.36 -7.92
CA ASP A 52 -1.53 -16.36 -9.38
C ASP A 52 -2.76 -15.88 -10.17
N ASP A 53 -3.96 -16.02 -9.60
CA ASP A 53 -5.25 -15.71 -10.22
C ASP A 53 -5.83 -14.34 -9.79
N CYS A 54 -5.01 -13.49 -9.17
CA CYS A 54 -5.45 -12.21 -8.60
C CYS A 54 -4.65 -11.03 -9.16
N ASN A 55 -5.32 -9.94 -9.53
CA ASN A 55 -4.72 -8.64 -9.81
C ASN A 55 -4.98 -7.64 -8.67
N ALA A 56 -4.09 -6.68 -8.49
CA ALA A 56 -4.33 -5.51 -7.64
C ALA A 56 -4.66 -4.30 -8.50
N ILE A 57 -5.84 -3.71 -8.28
CA ILE A 57 -6.28 -2.49 -8.93
C ILE A 57 -6.00 -1.33 -7.98
N ILE A 58 -5.12 -0.40 -8.36
CA ILE A 58 -4.74 0.76 -7.56
C ILE A 58 -5.37 2.01 -8.17
N MET A 59 -6.25 2.66 -7.40
CA MET A 59 -6.99 3.84 -7.84
C MET A 59 -6.17 5.10 -7.56
N ARG A 60 -5.64 5.73 -8.61
CA ARG A 60 -4.89 7.00 -8.47
C ARG A 60 -5.79 8.10 -7.90
N GLY A 61 -5.19 9.05 -7.19
CA GLY A 61 -5.92 10.18 -6.59
C GLY A 61 -6.67 9.86 -5.30
N THR A 62 -6.58 8.63 -4.77
CA THR A 62 -7.23 8.21 -3.51
C THR A 62 -6.40 8.52 -2.26
N TRP A 63 -5.14 8.95 -2.40
CA TRP A 63 -4.27 9.37 -1.30
C TRP A 63 -3.50 10.65 -1.62
N ASP A 64 -2.96 11.28 -0.57
CA ASP A 64 -2.14 12.49 -0.71
C ASP A 64 -0.74 12.13 -1.23
N VAL A 65 -0.38 12.61 -2.42
CA VAL A 65 0.99 12.54 -2.94
C VAL A 65 1.78 13.75 -2.45
N LEU A 66 3.01 13.55 -1.95
CA LEU A 66 3.83 14.65 -1.45
C LEU A 66 4.38 15.52 -2.61
N PRO A 67 4.43 16.85 -2.47
CA PRO A 67 4.93 17.75 -3.53
C PRO A 67 6.38 17.49 -3.96
N ILE A 68 7.19 16.81 -3.15
CA ILE A 68 8.56 16.43 -3.52
C ILE A 68 8.59 15.52 -4.74
N TYR A 69 7.56 14.69 -4.98
CA TYR A 69 7.51 13.82 -6.16
C TYR A 69 7.35 14.62 -7.45
N GLU A 70 6.52 15.67 -7.45
CA GLU A 70 6.38 16.57 -8.59
C GLU A 70 7.71 17.28 -8.90
N LEU A 71 8.43 17.71 -7.86
CA LEU A 71 9.75 18.32 -8.02
C LEU A 71 10.77 17.32 -8.60
N LEU A 72 10.81 16.09 -8.08
CA LEU A 72 11.69 15.03 -8.58
C LEU A 72 11.39 14.68 -10.04
N GLN A 73 10.11 14.56 -10.38
CA GLN A 73 9.67 14.28 -11.75
C GLN A 73 10.11 15.41 -12.71
N ALA A 74 9.82 16.66 -12.36
CA ALA A 74 10.14 17.82 -13.19
C ALA A 74 11.65 18.02 -13.36
N ARG A 75 12.44 17.88 -12.29
CA ARG A 75 13.89 18.09 -12.31
C ARG A 75 14.64 16.91 -12.94
N GLY A 76 14.18 15.69 -12.70
CA GLY A 76 14.78 14.48 -13.24
C GLY A 76 14.32 14.12 -14.66
N LYS A 77 13.28 14.80 -15.17
CA LYS A 77 12.63 14.48 -16.46
C LYS A 77 12.14 13.02 -16.50
N VAL A 78 11.63 12.54 -15.37
CA VAL A 78 11.19 11.15 -15.18
C VAL A 78 9.77 11.00 -15.70
N SER A 79 9.48 9.91 -16.42
CA SER A 79 8.12 9.62 -16.88
C SER A 79 7.20 9.28 -15.70
N GLU A 80 5.89 9.49 -15.83
CA GLU A 80 4.93 9.11 -14.78
C GLU A 80 4.99 7.61 -14.47
N ALA A 81 5.11 6.76 -15.49
CA ALA A 81 5.25 5.32 -15.32
C ALA A 81 6.49 4.96 -14.48
N GLU A 82 7.62 5.59 -14.77
CA GLU A 82 8.86 5.40 -14.01
C GLU A 82 8.75 5.98 -12.58
N MET A 83 8.01 7.08 -12.37
CA MET A 83 7.75 7.60 -11.03
C MET A 83 7.03 6.56 -10.16
N HIS A 84 6.01 5.89 -10.69
CA HIS A 84 5.25 4.86 -9.99
C HIS A 84 6.00 3.53 -9.84
N GLN A 85 6.98 3.26 -10.70
CA GLN A 85 7.84 2.09 -10.62
C GLN A 85 9.00 2.30 -9.64
N VAL A 86 9.58 3.50 -9.56
CA VAL A 86 10.77 3.72 -8.73
C VAL A 86 10.39 4.17 -7.32
N PHE A 87 9.40 5.06 -7.21
CA PHE A 87 9.02 5.68 -5.95
C PHE A 87 7.76 5.04 -5.35
N ASN A 88 7.64 5.17 -4.03
CA ASN A 88 6.46 4.70 -3.30
C ASN A 88 5.25 5.67 -3.41
N MET A 89 5.44 6.82 -4.04
CA MET A 89 4.42 7.85 -4.31
C MET A 89 3.62 8.29 -3.07
N GLY A 90 4.20 8.19 -1.86
CA GLY A 90 3.57 8.55 -0.60
C GLY A 90 3.00 7.38 0.21
N ILE A 91 2.96 6.16 -0.35
CA ILE A 91 2.47 4.96 0.33
C ILE A 91 3.63 4.04 0.68
N GLY A 92 4.03 4.01 1.95
CA GLY A 92 5.11 3.12 2.40
C GLY A 92 4.66 1.69 2.72
N MET A 93 3.38 1.44 2.98
CA MET A 93 2.86 0.13 3.38
C MET A 93 1.46 -0.07 2.82
N VAL A 94 1.21 -1.22 2.21
CA VAL A 94 -0.11 -1.68 1.77
C VAL A 94 -0.54 -2.87 2.62
N VAL A 95 -1.81 -2.85 3.05
CA VAL A 95 -2.43 -3.94 3.81
C VAL A 95 -3.61 -4.45 3.00
N ILE A 96 -3.50 -5.69 2.50
CA ILE A 96 -4.59 -6.36 1.77
C ILE A 96 -5.50 -7.01 2.81
N VAL A 97 -6.79 -6.70 2.75
CA VAL A 97 -7.78 -7.09 3.75
C VAL A 97 -9.04 -7.64 3.12
N ARG A 98 -9.82 -8.41 3.88
CA ARG A 98 -11.20 -8.72 3.50
C ARG A 98 -12.02 -7.43 3.39
N GLU A 99 -12.84 -7.36 2.35
CA GLU A 99 -13.68 -6.19 2.03
C GLU A 99 -14.56 -5.77 3.22
N ASP A 100 -15.26 -6.71 3.83
CA ASP A 100 -16.14 -6.48 5.00
C ASP A 100 -15.40 -5.96 6.25
N GLN A 101 -14.06 -6.02 6.27
CA GLN A 101 -13.22 -5.54 7.35
C GLN A 101 -12.40 -4.29 7.00
N SER A 102 -12.45 -3.82 5.75
CA SER A 102 -11.61 -2.71 5.26
C SER A 102 -11.76 -1.45 6.12
N ALA A 103 -13.00 -1.02 6.33
CA ALA A 103 -13.32 0.16 7.12
C ALA A 103 -12.89 0.02 8.59
N GLY A 104 -12.99 -1.19 9.15
CA GLY A 104 -12.55 -1.48 10.52
C GLY A 104 -11.04 -1.39 10.69
N VAL A 105 -10.30 -1.96 9.74
CA VAL A 105 -8.82 -1.88 9.70
C VAL A 105 -8.39 -0.43 9.50
N LEU A 106 -8.99 0.29 8.55
CA LEU A 106 -8.69 1.68 8.25
C LEU A 106 -8.87 2.58 9.49
N ARG A 107 -10.00 2.45 10.19
CA ARG A 107 -10.23 3.14 11.48
C ARG A 107 -9.17 2.80 12.52
N SER A 108 -8.76 1.53 12.60
CA SER A 108 -7.75 1.08 13.56
C SER A 108 -6.34 1.61 13.26
N ILE A 109 -6.00 1.85 11.99
CA ILE A 109 -4.75 2.49 11.59
C ILE A 109 -4.80 3.98 11.96
N ARG A 110 -5.88 4.68 11.58
CA ARG A 110 -6.06 6.11 11.89
C ARG A 110 -6.07 6.42 13.38
N ALA A 111 -6.63 5.53 14.21
CA ALA A 111 -6.58 5.63 15.67
C ALA A 111 -5.15 5.60 16.26
N GLN A 112 -4.15 5.17 15.47
CA GLN A 112 -2.73 5.22 15.84
C GLN A 112 -2.04 6.49 15.33
N LYS A 113 -2.81 7.51 14.94
CA LYS A 113 -2.33 8.79 14.42
C LYS A 113 -1.50 8.66 13.13
N MET A 114 -1.73 7.62 12.34
CA MET A 114 -1.15 7.48 11.00
C MET A 114 -2.19 7.78 9.93
N LYS A 115 -1.76 8.45 8.86
CA LYS A 115 -2.57 8.58 7.65
C LYS A 115 -2.72 7.23 6.97
N ALA A 116 -3.91 6.94 6.49
CA ALA A 116 -4.23 5.73 5.76
C ALA A 116 -5.47 6.00 4.89
N TRP A 117 -5.49 5.33 3.75
CA TRP A 117 -6.51 5.46 2.71
C TRP A 117 -6.91 4.08 2.22
N GLU A 118 -8.10 4.00 1.66
CA GLU A 118 -8.47 2.89 0.80
C GLU A 118 -7.97 3.25 -0.60
N ILE A 119 -7.04 2.47 -1.13
CA ILE A 119 -6.28 2.83 -2.34
C ILE A 119 -6.65 1.97 -3.56
N GLY A 120 -7.57 1.02 -3.39
CA GLY A 120 -7.85 0.04 -4.42
C GLY A 120 -8.40 -1.27 -3.86
N PHE A 121 -8.48 -2.27 -4.73
CA PHE A 121 -9.06 -3.58 -4.43
C PHE A 121 -8.34 -4.70 -5.18
N ILE A 122 -8.62 -5.95 -4.80
CA ILE A 122 -8.13 -7.14 -5.49
C ILE A 122 -9.24 -7.65 -6.40
N ASP A 123 -8.90 -7.94 -7.65
CA ASP A 123 -9.80 -8.52 -8.65
C ASP A 123 -9.19 -9.81 -9.21
N SER A 124 -9.98 -10.59 -9.95
CA SER A 124 -9.49 -11.73 -10.72
C SER A 124 -8.50 -11.29 -11.81
N GLY A 125 -7.47 -12.10 -12.06
CA GLY A 125 -6.45 -11.74 -13.02
C GLY A 125 -5.26 -12.69 -13.09
N ASP A 126 -4.09 -12.14 -13.45
CA ASP A 126 -2.88 -12.87 -13.80
C ASP A 126 -1.65 -12.36 -13.01
N ARG A 127 -1.87 -11.99 -11.74
CA ARG A 127 -0.83 -11.54 -10.79
C ARG A 127 -0.12 -10.26 -11.21
N LYS A 128 -0.89 -9.26 -11.61
CA LYS A 128 -0.44 -7.92 -12.03
C LYS A 128 -1.00 -6.81 -11.16
N VAL A 129 -0.34 -5.66 -11.23
CA VAL A 129 -0.84 -4.39 -10.71
C VAL A 129 -1.36 -3.55 -11.87
N GLN A 130 -2.57 -3.04 -11.75
CA GLN A 130 -3.16 -2.10 -12.70
C GLN A 130 -3.37 -0.76 -12.00
N LEU A 131 -2.85 0.31 -12.58
CA LEU A 131 -3.09 1.66 -12.10
C LEU A 131 -4.34 2.20 -12.80
N ALA A 132 -5.43 2.38 -12.07
CA ALA A 132 -6.69 2.95 -12.55
C ALA A 132 -6.73 4.47 -12.31
#